data_AF-W6L9K9-F1
#
_entry.id   AF-W6L9K9-F1
#
_cell.length_a   1.000
_cell.length_b   1.000
_cell.length_c   1.000
_cell.angle_alpha   90.00
_cell.angle_beta   90.00
_cell.angle_gamma   90.00
#
_symmetry.space_group_name_H-M   'P 1'
#
loop_
_entity.id
_entity.type
_entity.pdbx_description
1 polymer ?
#
loop_
_entity_poly.entity_id
_entity_poly.type
_entity_poly.pdbx_seq_one_letter_code
_entity_poly.pdbx_strand_id
1 'polypeptide(L)'
;MRIFTFETALEILKPVMYLAEFDDTLKLTFWSENSGNSSLLVSTVQVHPYSYTDICFDNSVESMGKEVSTDEKQKLAINSSLFVKSLRCFDEKYPLTFELVEDSSRLLVYQHREDDGCVQVIQICALYELGPQLTVDHSIETMFGIRDVHGFKQMVRTTSAYDEETCALSLDWDEEDTCQLVLRMEMLRVSIRLGELSRRDLSNHALQGMVNCKDLRAFAALCMVDSKVAPKLMIGFSNDDLSLLKFRWTSERGERTVHLFFCNA
;
A
#
# COMPACT_ATOMS: atom_id res chain seq x y z
N MET A 1 -3.20 -24.00 10.04
CA MET A 1 -3.94 -22.74 10.35
C MET A 1 -2.99 -21.54 10.35
N ARG A 2 -3.36 -20.40 9.75
CA ARG A 2 -2.54 -19.16 9.75
C ARG A 2 -3.33 -18.00 10.35
N ILE A 3 -2.66 -17.19 11.17
CA ILE A 3 -3.26 -16.05 11.87
C ILE A 3 -2.49 -14.78 11.53
N PHE A 4 -3.20 -13.69 11.31
CA PHE A 4 -2.62 -12.36 11.15
C PHE A 4 -3.45 -11.36 11.95
N THR A 5 -2.83 -10.64 12.89
CA THR A 5 -3.53 -9.65 13.72
C THR A 5 -3.07 -8.24 13.37
N PHE A 6 -4.02 -7.33 13.20
CA PHE A 6 -3.78 -5.90 13.03
C PHE A 6 -3.75 -5.19 14.39
N GLU A 7 -3.03 -4.07 14.50
CA GLU A 7 -3.09 -3.23 15.72
C GLU A 7 -4.51 -2.72 15.93
N THR A 8 -5.16 -2.30 14.84
CA THR A 8 -6.53 -1.79 14.82
C THR A 8 -7.27 -2.27 13.57
N ALA A 9 -8.60 -2.42 13.62
CA ALA A 9 -9.38 -2.74 12.42
C ALA A 9 -9.26 -1.66 11.33
N LEU A 10 -9.03 -0.39 11.72
CA LEU A 10 -8.81 0.71 10.79
C LEU A 10 -7.56 0.52 9.92
N GLU A 11 -6.54 -0.18 10.45
CA GLU A 11 -5.26 -0.44 9.78
C GLU A 11 -5.46 -1.20 8.46
N ILE A 12 -6.42 -2.12 8.40
CA ILE A 12 -6.75 -2.86 7.18
C ILE A 12 -7.95 -2.27 6.43
N LEU A 13 -8.92 -1.69 7.13
CA LEU A 13 -10.11 -1.11 6.51
C LEU A 13 -9.77 0.00 5.50
N LYS A 14 -8.87 0.93 5.87
CA LYS A 14 -8.46 2.03 4.98
C LYS A 14 -7.78 1.53 3.69
N PRO A 15 -6.73 0.68 3.76
CA PRO A 15 -6.15 -0.01 2.60
C PRO A 15 -7.17 -0.73 1.71
N VAL A 16 -8.07 -1.51 2.30
CA VAL A 16 -9.08 -2.27 1.56
C VAL A 16 -10.08 -1.34 0.88
N MET A 17 -10.50 -0.26 1.54
CA MET A 17 -11.35 0.77 0.92
C MET A 17 -10.66 1.46 -0.24
N TYR A 18 -9.36 1.77 -0.11
CA TYR A 18 -8.55 2.34 -1.18
C TYR A 18 -8.49 1.40 -2.39
N LEU A 19 -8.11 0.12 -2.19
CA LEU A 19 -7.99 -0.84 -3.29
C LEU A 19 -9.34 -1.14 -3.97
N ALA A 20 -10.43 -1.09 -3.20
CA ALA A 20 -11.79 -1.31 -3.71
C ALA A 20 -12.27 -0.22 -4.68
N GLU A 21 -11.60 0.94 -4.78
CA GLU A 21 -11.90 1.96 -5.80
C GLU A 21 -11.43 1.56 -7.21
N PHE A 22 -10.57 0.54 -7.29
CA PHE A 22 -9.93 0.07 -8.52
C PHE A 22 -10.39 -1.32 -8.93
N ASP A 23 -10.71 -2.20 -7.98
CA ASP A 23 -11.10 -3.58 -8.30
C ASP A 23 -12.25 -4.07 -7.43
N ASP A 24 -13.17 -4.80 -8.06
CA ASP A 24 -14.27 -5.50 -7.39
C ASP A 24 -13.78 -6.75 -6.64
N THR A 25 -12.55 -7.19 -6.90
CA THR A 25 -11.93 -8.33 -6.25
C THR A 25 -10.54 -7.99 -5.73
N LEU A 26 -10.29 -8.27 -4.46
CA LEU A 26 -8.97 -8.10 -3.84
C LEU A 26 -8.29 -9.45 -3.66
N LYS A 27 -7.00 -9.45 -3.95
CA LYS A 27 -6.12 -10.58 -3.70
C LYS A 27 -5.43 -10.40 -2.37
N LEU A 28 -5.56 -11.38 -1.49
CA LEU A 28 -4.84 -11.47 -0.23
C LEU A 28 -3.85 -12.62 -0.33
N THR A 29 -2.57 -12.34 -0.12
CA THR A 29 -1.51 -13.34 -0.08
C THR A 29 -0.90 -13.39 1.31
N PHE A 30 -1.03 -14.52 1.99
CA PHE A 30 -0.50 -14.75 3.33
C PHE A 30 0.71 -15.65 3.28
N TRP A 31 1.76 -15.29 4.02
CA TRP A 31 2.91 -16.14 4.26
C TRP A 31 3.49 -15.89 5.64
N SER A 32 4.34 -16.81 6.08
CA SER A 32 5.06 -16.69 7.33
C SER A 32 6.51 -16.99 7.06
N GLU A 33 7.39 -16.10 7.50
CA GLU A 33 8.84 -16.26 7.35
C GLU A 33 9.42 -16.68 8.70
N ASN A 34 9.94 -17.91 8.76
CA ASN A 34 10.43 -18.52 10.00
C ASN A 34 9.38 -18.52 11.13
N SER A 35 9.75 -18.99 12.32
CA SER A 35 8.85 -19.32 13.43
C SER A 35 8.20 -18.14 14.16
N GLY A 36 8.12 -16.94 13.57
CA GLY A 36 7.60 -15.77 14.28
C GLY A 36 7.10 -14.59 13.46
N ASN A 37 7.39 -14.50 12.16
CA ASN A 37 6.93 -13.38 11.35
C ASN A 37 5.78 -13.83 10.45
N SER A 38 4.71 -13.04 10.41
CA SER A 38 3.61 -13.24 9.49
C SER A 38 3.46 -12.01 8.60
N SER A 39 3.17 -12.27 7.34
CA SER A 39 3.06 -11.25 6.32
C SER A 39 1.78 -11.44 5.52
N LEU A 40 1.17 -10.31 5.19
CA LEU A 40 -0.02 -10.21 4.36
C LEU A 40 0.24 -9.18 3.27
N LEU A 41 0.08 -9.58 2.02
CA LEU A 41 0.03 -8.69 0.87
C LEU A 41 -1.41 -8.57 0.40
N VAL A 42 -1.89 -7.34 0.25
CA VAL A 42 -3.20 -7.04 -0.33
C VAL A 42 -2.99 -6.25 -1.61
N SER A 43 -3.59 -6.70 -2.70
CA SER A 43 -3.53 -6.04 -4.00
C SER A 43 -4.87 -6.15 -4.74
N THR A 44 -5.00 -5.43 -5.84
CA THR A 44 -6.01 -5.72 -6.86
C THR A 44 -5.70 -7.06 -7.55
N VAL A 45 -6.72 -7.68 -8.17
CA VAL A 45 -6.53 -8.84 -9.04
C VAL A 45 -6.16 -8.37 -10.45
N GLN A 46 -6.82 -7.31 -10.92
CA GLN A 46 -6.56 -6.66 -12.18
C GLN A 46 -5.38 -5.69 -12.06
N VAL A 47 -4.62 -5.56 -13.16
CA VAL A 47 -3.56 -4.56 -13.30
C VAL A 47 -4.10 -3.50 -14.25
N HIS A 48 -4.34 -2.31 -13.72
CA HIS A 48 -4.85 -1.21 -14.53
C HIS A 48 -3.77 -0.66 -15.46
N PRO A 49 -4.15 -0.05 -16.60
CA PRO A 49 -3.21 0.71 -17.40
C PRO A 49 -2.55 1.79 -16.53
N TYR A 50 -1.23 1.95 -16.66
CA TYR A 50 -0.42 3.00 -16.01
C TYR A 50 -0.17 2.88 -14.51
N SER A 51 -0.88 2.03 -13.76
CA SER A 51 -0.66 1.92 -12.32
C SER A 51 -0.97 0.54 -11.74
N TYR A 52 -0.26 0.24 -10.66
CA TYR A 52 -0.52 -0.94 -9.84
C TYR A 52 -0.22 -0.61 -8.38
N THR A 53 -1.10 -1.01 -7.45
CA THR A 53 -0.86 -0.84 -6.02
C THR A 53 -0.85 -2.17 -5.29
N ASP A 54 0.16 -2.35 -4.46
CA ASP A 54 0.16 -3.37 -3.42
C ASP A 54 0.41 -2.79 -2.04
N ILE A 55 -0.07 -3.50 -1.03
CA ILE A 55 0.00 -3.11 0.37
C ILE A 55 0.48 -4.30 1.17
N CYS A 56 1.67 -4.18 1.75
CA CYS A 56 2.31 -5.19 2.58
C CYS A 56 2.13 -4.86 4.06
N PHE A 57 1.74 -5.86 4.84
CA PHE A 57 1.63 -5.83 6.27
C PHE A 57 2.55 -6.90 6.84
N ASP A 58 3.59 -6.50 7.55
CA ASP A 58 4.57 -7.40 8.14
C ASP A 58 4.50 -7.32 9.66
N ASN A 59 4.09 -8.40 10.31
CA ASN A 59 4.08 -8.50 11.76
C ASN A 59 5.39 -9.09 12.28
N SER A 60 5.97 -8.42 13.27
CA SER A 60 7.13 -8.90 14.02
C SER A 60 6.68 -9.63 15.28
N VAL A 61 7.01 -10.93 15.39
CA VAL A 61 6.83 -11.82 16.55
C VAL A 61 5.53 -11.65 17.33
N GLU A 62 4.50 -12.41 16.94
CA GLU A 62 3.44 -12.83 17.87
C GLU A 62 3.85 -14.17 18.48
N SER A 63 4.30 -14.17 19.73
CA SER A 63 4.49 -15.42 20.46
C SER A 63 3.14 -16.12 20.63
N MET A 64 3.15 -17.46 20.49
CA MET A 64 2.04 -18.40 20.73
C MET A 64 1.21 -18.81 19.49
N GLY A 65 1.85 -19.52 18.57
CA GLY A 65 1.15 -20.33 17.56
C GLY A 65 2.01 -21.51 17.12
N LYS A 66 1.43 -22.72 17.07
CA LYS A 66 2.14 -23.96 16.68
C LYS A 66 2.77 -23.84 15.29
N GLU A 67 3.97 -24.40 15.20
CA GLU A 67 4.78 -24.56 14.00
C GLU A 67 3.96 -24.99 12.78
N VAL A 68 3.95 -24.16 11.74
CA VAL A 68 3.72 -24.59 10.36
C VAL A 68 4.83 -23.96 9.52
N SER A 69 5.95 -24.65 9.42
CA SER A 69 7.01 -24.33 8.46
C SER A 69 6.54 -24.74 7.06
N THR A 70 5.79 -23.87 6.41
CA THR A 70 5.47 -24.03 4.99
C THR A 70 5.76 -22.70 4.31
N ASP A 71 6.81 -22.66 3.50
CA ASP A 71 7.15 -21.54 2.58
C ASP A 71 6.05 -21.27 1.54
N GLU A 72 4.97 -22.05 1.54
CA GLU A 72 3.89 -21.95 0.58
C GLU A 72 3.02 -20.72 0.85
N LYS A 73 2.96 -19.78 -0.09
CA LYS A 73 2.08 -18.61 0.00
C LYS A 73 0.62 -19.04 -0.19
N GLN A 74 -0.24 -18.69 0.76
CA GLN A 74 -1.69 -18.92 0.64
C GLN A 74 -2.35 -17.69 -0.01
N LYS A 75 -3.15 -17.90 -1.06
CA LYS A 75 -3.74 -16.84 -1.86
C LYS A 75 -5.25 -16.94 -1.87
N LEU A 76 -5.91 -15.84 -1.57
CA LEU A 76 -7.36 -15.70 -1.53
C LEU A 76 -7.80 -14.55 -2.42
N ALA A 77 -8.91 -14.73 -3.13
CA ALA A 77 -9.63 -13.66 -3.80
C ALA A 77 -10.95 -13.40 -3.08
N ILE A 78 -11.20 -12.15 -2.73
CA ILE A 78 -12.39 -11.74 -1.96
C ILE A 78 -13.05 -10.57 -2.68
N ASN A 79 -14.37 -10.59 -2.81
CA ASN A 79 -15.11 -9.44 -3.33
C ASN A 79 -14.85 -8.21 -2.45
N SER A 80 -14.35 -7.13 -3.05
CA SER A 80 -13.89 -5.93 -2.35
C SER A 80 -15.04 -5.25 -1.59
N SER A 81 -16.22 -5.13 -2.22
CA SER A 81 -17.40 -4.50 -1.62
C SER A 81 -17.91 -5.27 -0.39
N LEU A 82 -17.92 -6.61 -0.46
CA LEU A 82 -18.27 -7.48 0.67
C LEU A 82 -17.24 -7.30 1.79
N PHE A 83 -15.95 -7.32 1.45
CA PHE A 83 -14.89 -7.23 2.43
C PHE A 83 -14.91 -5.90 3.19
N VAL A 84 -15.07 -4.77 2.49
CA VAL A 84 -15.23 -3.45 3.12
C VAL A 84 -16.44 -3.45 4.08
N LYS A 85 -17.59 -3.98 3.64
CA LYS A 85 -18.80 -4.04 4.49
C LYS A 85 -18.59 -4.88 5.73
N SER A 86 -17.91 -6.03 5.60
CA SER A 86 -17.58 -6.91 6.72
C SER A 86 -16.62 -6.23 7.71
N LEU A 87 -15.59 -5.55 7.23
CA LEU A 87 -14.62 -4.85 8.10
C LEU A 87 -15.27 -3.70 8.89
N ARG A 88 -16.26 -3.01 8.29
CA ARG A 88 -17.04 -1.94 8.97
C ARG A 88 -17.94 -2.43 10.11
N CYS A 89 -18.13 -3.74 10.24
CA CYS A 89 -18.89 -4.30 11.36
C CYS A 89 -18.08 -4.35 12.66
N PHE A 90 -16.76 -4.18 12.60
CA PHE A 90 -15.87 -4.19 13.75
C PHE A 90 -15.57 -2.77 14.25
N ASP A 91 -15.20 -2.64 15.51
CA ASP A 91 -14.76 -1.36 16.04
C ASP A 91 -13.37 -1.03 15.49
N GLU A 92 -13.28 0.12 14.81
CA GLU A 92 -12.10 0.61 14.11
C GLU A 92 -10.87 0.74 15.01
N LYS A 93 -11.05 0.96 16.32
CA LYS A 93 -9.97 1.27 17.26
C LYS A 93 -9.35 0.05 17.93
N TYR A 94 -9.98 -1.12 17.80
CA TYR A 94 -9.54 -2.33 18.49
C TYR A 94 -8.83 -3.30 17.54
N PRO A 95 -7.96 -4.17 18.06
CA PRO A 95 -7.29 -5.19 17.26
C PRO A 95 -8.28 -6.04 16.47
N LEU A 96 -7.88 -6.41 15.26
CA LEU A 96 -8.66 -7.28 14.38
C LEU A 96 -7.79 -8.45 13.95
N THR A 97 -8.31 -9.66 14.02
CA THR A 97 -7.56 -10.85 13.65
C THR A 97 -8.19 -11.54 12.45
N PHE A 98 -7.33 -11.91 11.51
CA PHE A 98 -7.63 -12.76 10.37
C PHE A 98 -7.11 -14.16 10.65
N GLU A 99 -7.95 -15.15 10.44
CA GLU A 99 -7.60 -16.55 10.51
C GLU A 99 -7.96 -17.24 9.20
N LEU A 100 -6.97 -17.90 8.61
CA LEU A 100 -7.13 -18.72 7.41
C LEU A 100 -7.34 -20.18 7.82
N VAL A 101 -8.49 -20.69 7.38
CA VAL A 101 -8.84 -22.10 7.49
C VAL A 101 -8.07 -22.89 6.44
N GLU A 102 -7.67 -24.12 6.77
CA GLU A 102 -6.73 -24.94 5.98
C GLU A 102 -7.17 -25.24 4.55
N ASP A 103 -8.48 -25.17 4.27
CA ASP A 103 -9.04 -25.38 2.93
C ASP A 103 -8.92 -24.15 2.00
N SER A 104 -8.38 -23.02 2.49
CA SER A 104 -8.24 -21.74 1.76
C SER A 104 -9.53 -21.23 1.11
N SER A 105 -10.70 -21.67 1.57
CA SER A 105 -11.99 -21.25 1.05
C SER A 105 -12.65 -20.15 1.88
N ARG A 106 -12.11 -19.90 3.07
CA ARG A 106 -12.72 -19.05 4.10
C ARG A 106 -11.66 -18.24 4.82
N LEU A 107 -11.97 -16.95 4.98
CA LEU A 107 -11.28 -16.05 5.89
C LEU A 107 -12.20 -15.82 7.10
N LEU A 108 -11.75 -16.21 8.28
CA LEU A 108 -12.38 -15.83 9.53
C LEU A 108 -11.81 -14.48 9.96
N VAL A 109 -12.69 -13.53 10.24
CA VAL A 109 -12.34 -12.22 10.76
C VAL A 109 -12.97 -12.09 12.13
N TYR A 110 -12.18 -11.80 13.16
CA TYR A 110 -12.71 -11.67 14.51
C TYR A 110 -12.05 -10.58 15.34
N GLN A 111 -12.79 -10.12 16.33
CA GLN A 111 -12.39 -9.10 17.29
C GLN A 111 -12.91 -9.48 18.67
N HIS A 112 -12.04 -9.42 19.68
CA HIS A 112 -12.43 -9.58 21.07
C HIS A 112 -12.97 -8.23 21.58
N ARG A 113 -14.17 -8.25 22.17
CA ARG A 113 -14.79 -7.07 22.77
C ARG A 113 -14.39 -6.99 24.25
N GLU A 114 -13.73 -5.90 24.63
CA GLU A 114 -13.23 -5.73 26.00
C GLU A 114 -14.36 -5.62 27.04
N ASP A 115 -15.51 -5.04 26.66
CA ASP A 115 -16.60 -4.71 27.58
C ASP A 115 -17.31 -5.94 28.18
N ASP A 116 -17.50 -6.99 27.38
CA ASP A 116 -18.30 -8.17 27.74
C ASP A 116 -17.55 -9.50 27.53
N GLY A 117 -16.28 -9.45 27.10
CA GLY A 117 -15.46 -10.61 26.80
C GLY A 117 -15.96 -11.45 25.61
N CYS A 118 -16.96 -10.98 24.88
CA CYS A 118 -17.48 -11.68 23.71
C CYS A 118 -16.53 -11.57 22.52
N VAL A 119 -16.60 -12.54 21.62
CA VAL A 119 -15.86 -12.52 20.34
C VAL A 119 -16.86 -12.25 19.23
N GLN A 120 -16.66 -11.15 18.50
CA GLN A 120 -17.36 -10.93 17.25
C GLN A 120 -16.63 -11.66 16.14
N VAL A 121 -17.34 -12.45 15.34
CA VAL A 121 -16.75 -13.24 14.25
C VAL A 121 -17.57 -13.05 12.98
N ILE A 122 -16.89 -12.82 11.86
CA ILE A 122 -17.46 -12.85 10.51
C ILE A 122 -16.67 -13.86 9.69
N GLN A 123 -17.37 -14.78 9.06
CA GLN A 123 -16.78 -15.69 8.09
C GLN A 123 -17.01 -15.15 6.68
N ILE A 124 -15.93 -14.94 5.94
CA ILE A 124 -15.95 -14.45 4.57
C ILE A 124 -15.58 -15.61 3.65
N CYS A 125 -16.45 -15.92 2.70
CA CYS A 125 -16.14 -16.86 1.64
C CYS A 125 -15.12 -16.23 0.70
N ALA A 126 -14.04 -16.95 0.43
CA ALA A 126 -12.99 -16.56 -0.49
C ALA A 126 -12.91 -17.57 -1.63
N LEU A 127 -12.52 -17.09 -2.81
CA LEU A 127 -12.16 -17.95 -3.92
C LEU A 127 -10.66 -18.24 -3.81
N TYR A 128 -10.26 -19.48 -4.11
CA TYR A 128 -8.86 -19.80 -4.24
C TYR A 128 -8.31 -19.15 -5.51
N GLU A 129 -7.32 -18.28 -5.37
CA GLU A 129 -6.84 -17.46 -6.48
C GLU A 129 -5.74 -18.17 -7.26
N LEU A 130 -6.12 -18.73 -8.41
CA LEU A 130 -5.23 -19.35 -9.41
C LEU A 130 -4.81 -18.38 -10.53
N GLY A 131 -5.28 -17.14 -10.48
CA GLY A 131 -4.98 -16.13 -11.48
C GLY A 131 -3.49 -15.82 -11.64
N PRO A 132 -3.11 -15.14 -12.73
CA PRO A 132 -1.73 -14.78 -12.99
C PRO A 132 -1.15 -14.00 -11.79
N GLN A 133 0.07 -14.36 -11.41
CA GLN A 133 0.79 -13.61 -10.40
C GLN A 133 1.57 -12.51 -11.10
N LEU A 134 1.17 -11.26 -10.86
CA LEU A 134 2.06 -10.15 -11.15
C LEU A 134 3.23 -10.21 -10.17
N THR A 135 4.43 -10.33 -10.72
CA THR A 135 5.67 -10.12 -9.99
C THR A 135 6.27 -8.83 -10.55
N VAL A 136 6.27 -7.78 -9.73
CA VAL A 136 6.91 -6.51 -10.10
C VAL A 136 8.38 -6.63 -9.70
N ASP A 137 9.20 -7.06 -10.65
CA ASP A 137 10.66 -7.02 -10.51
C ASP A 137 11.15 -5.65 -11.01
N HIS A 138 11.84 -4.91 -10.16
CA HIS A 138 12.28 -3.55 -10.49
C HIS A 138 13.64 -3.24 -9.88
N SER A 139 14.55 -2.68 -10.67
CA SER A 139 15.88 -2.23 -10.22
C SER A 139 15.86 -0.81 -9.67
N ILE A 140 14.83 -0.44 -8.89
CA ILE A 140 14.79 0.91 -8.29
C ILE A 140 15.78 0.92 -7.11
N GLU A 141 17.03 1.24 -7.44
CA GLU A 141 18.15 1.28 -6.48
C GLU A 141 18.12 2.55 -5.62
N THR A 142 17.64 3.65 -6.19
CA THR A 142 17.64 4.96 -5.54
C THR A 142 16.21 5.45 -5.28
N MET A 143 15.92 5.75 -4.02
CA MET A 143 14.65 6.32 -3.55
C MET A 143 14.90 7.66 -2.86
N PHE A 144 14.09 8.66 -3.17
CA PHE A 144 14.17 10.01 -2.64
C PHE A 144 13.09 10.23 -1.59
N GLY A 145 13.48 10.68 -0.39
CA GLY A 145 12.55 10.93 0.70
C GLY A 145 11.74 12.22 0.51
N ILE A 146 10.42 12.12 0.60
CA ILE A 146 9.49 13.24 0.60
C ILE A 146 9.16 13.57 2.06
N ARG A 147 9.87 14.55 2.63
CA ARG A 147 9.73 14.92 4.05
C ARG A 147 8.41 15.64 4.34
N ASP A 148 8.01 16.54 3.43
CA ASP A 148 6.77 17.29 3.57
C ASP A 148 5.57 16.50 3.01
N VAL A 149 5.09 15.53 3.80
CA VAL A 149 3.90 14.73 3.44
C VAL A 149 2.65 15.62 3.31
N HIS A 150 2.55 16.70 4.08
CA HIS A 150 1.42 17.63 3.97
C HIS A 150 1.47 18.38 2.63
N GLY A 151 2.62 18.95 2.28
CA GLY A 151 2.86 19.60 0.99
C GLY A 151 2.63 18.66 -0.19
N PHE A 152 3.10 17.41 -0.10
CA PHE A 152 2.80 16.38 -1.11
C PHE A 152 1.30 16.20 -1.30
N LYS A 153 0.52 16.08 -0.22
CA LYS A 153 -0.92 15.92 -0.30
C LYS A 153 -1.62 17.15 -0.89
N GLN A 154 -1.15 18.36 -0.57
CA GLN A 154 -1.69 19.59 -1.16
C GLN A 154 -1.37 19.66 -2.66
N MET A 155 -0.13 19.34 -3.04
CA MET A 155 0.29 19.23 -4.43
C MET A 155 -0.61 18.24 -5.18
N VAL A 156 -0.81 17.03 -4.67
CA VAL A 156 -1.68 16.03 -5.29
C VAL A 156 -3.14 16.49 -5.36
N ARG A 157 -3.66 17.17 -4.34
CA ARG A 157 -5.03 17.70 -4.34
C ARG A 157 -5.30 18.67 -5.49
N THR A 158 -4.30 19.42 -5.94
CA THR A 158 -4.47 20.35 -7.07
C THR A 158 -4.86 19.66 -8.38
N THR A 159 -4.56 18.36 -8.53
CA THR A 159 -5.02 17.57 -9.69
C THR A 159 -6.54 17.54 -9.82
N SER A 160 -7.29 17.67 -8.72
CA SER A 160 -8.76 17.68 -8.76
C SER A 160 -9.37 18.94 -9.38
N ALA A 161 -8.57 20.01 -9.56
CA ALA A 161 -9.03 21.23 -10.19
C ALA A 161 -9.04 21.15 -11.73
N TYR A 162 -8.45 20.10 -12.30
CA TYR A 162 -8.28 19.91 -13.75
C TYR A 162 -8.85 18.55 -14.15
N ASP A 163 -9.41 18.46 -15.35
CA ASP A 163 -10.07 17.26 -15.88
C ASP A 163 -9.11 16.43 -16.75
N GLU A 164 -7.87 16.23 -16.27
CA GLU A 164 -6.91 15.35 -16.93
C GLU A 164 -6.89 13.99 -16.23
N GLU A 165 -6.87 12.92 -17.01
CA GLU A 165 -6.87 11.55 -16.50
C GLU A 165 -5.52 11.18 -15.86
N THR A 166 -4.42 11.70 -16.40
CA THR A 166 -3.05 11.37 -16.00
C THR A 166 -2.24 12.64 -15.70
N CYS A 167 -1.28 12.53 -14.77
CA CYS A 167 -0.29 13.56 -14.51
C CYS A 167 1.13 12.99 -14.53
N ALA A 168 2.11 13.85 -14.81
CA ALA A 168 3.52 13.49 -14.72
C ALA A 168 4.06 13.84 -13.33
N LEU A 169 4.77 12.90 -12.70
CA LEU A 169 5.62 13.16 -11.54
C LEU A 169 7.07 13.07 -11.98
N SER A 170 7.86 14.11 -11.71
CA SER A 170 9.28 14.15 -12.05
C SER A 170 10.13 14.77 -10.96
N LEU A 171 11.42 14.46 -10.96
CA LEU A 171 12.41 15.20 -10.18
C LEU A 171 13.07 16.26 -11.06
N ASP A 172 13.16 17.48 -10.53
CA ASP A 172 13.81 18.61 -11.18
C ASP A 172 14.76 19.30 -10.18
N TRP A 173 15.76 20.00 -10.69
CA TRP A 173 16.70 20.78 -9.89
C TRP A 173 16.52 22.25 -10.22
N ASP A 174 16.35 23.07 -9.19
CA ASP A 174 16.33 24.52 -9.38
C ASP A 174 17.74 25.11 -9.54
N GLU A 175 17.78 26.43 -9.73
CA GLU A 175 19.03 27.19 -9.92
C GLU A 175 19.97 27.13 -8.70
N GLU A 176 19.46 26.73 -7.52
CA GLU A 176 20.21 26.56 -6.28
C GLU A 176 20.65 25.10 -6.05
N ASP A 177 20.57 24.25 -7.08
CA ASP A 177 20.81 22.79 -7.01
C ASP A 177 19.93 22.07 -5.97
N THR A 178 18.78 22.67 -5.60
CA THR A 178 17.81 22.02 -4.71
C THR A 178 16.91 21.10 -5.52
N CYS A 179 16.78 19.85 -5.08
CA CYS A 179 15.91 18.88 -5.74
C CYS A 179 14.45 19.10 -5.36
N GLN A 180 13.59 19.06 -6.36
CA GLN A 180 12.16 19.27 -6.26
C GLN A 180 11.42 18.08 -6.87
N LEU A 181 10.35 17.66 -6.19
CA LEU A 181 9.33 16.82 -6.81
C LEU A 181 8.35 17.73 -7.52
N VAL A 182 8.20 17.54 -8.83
CA VAL A 182 7.33 18.32 -9.70
C VAL A 182 6.17 17.45 -10.16
N LEU A 183 4.95 17.94 -9.94
CA LEU A 183 3.73 17.45 -10.55
C LEU A 183 3.40 18.35 -11.75
N ARG A 184 3.26 17.75 -12.94
CA ARG A 184 2.95 18.45 -14.18
C ARG A 184 1.71 17.84 -14.83
N MET A 185 0.82 18.73 -15.25
CA MET A 185 -0.35 18.48 -16.09
C MET A 185 -0.30 19.54 -17.23
N GLU A 186 -1.19 19.49 -18.20
CA GLU A 186 -1.18 20.42 -19.35
C GLU A 186 -1.20 21.90 -18.91
N MET A 187 -2.06 22.24 -17.96
CA MET A 187 -2.24 23.61 -17.47
C MET A 187 -1.68 23.86 -16.06
N LEU A 188 -1.03 22.87 -15.45
CA LEU A 188 -0.60 22.93 -14.06
C LEU A 188 0.84 22.46 -13.89
N ARG A 189 1.61 23.24 -13.15
CA ARG A 189 2.92 22.83 -12.65
C ARG A 189 3.01 23.22 -11.18
N VAL A 190 3.14 22.23 -10.30
CA VAL A 190 3.31 22.43 -8.86
C VAL A 190 4.52 21.63 -8.41
N SER A 191 5.29 22.16 -7.46
CA SER A 191 6.42 21.44 -6.91
C SER A 191 6.52 21.53 -5.39
N ILE A 192 7.21 20.56 -4.80
CA ILE A 192 7.63 20.56 -3.40
C ILE A 192 9.13 20.28 -3.33
N ARG A 193 9.81 20.87 -2.34
CA ARG A 193 11.25 20.67 -2.14
C ARG A 193 11.52 19.33 -1.44
N LEU A 194 12.47 18.57 -1.98
CA LEU A 194 12.97 17.33 -1.36
C LEU A 194 14.26 17.55 -0.56
N GLY A 195 14.95 18.68 -0.80
CA GLY A 195 16.17 19.10 -0.12
C GLY A 195 17.39 19.09 -1.04
N GLU A 196 18.57 19.24 -0.45
CA GLU A 196 19.85 19.19 -1.17
C GLU A 196 20.17 17.75 -1.57
N LEU A 197 20.12 17.46 -2.87
CA LEU A 197 20.47 16.16 -3.45
C LEU A 197 21.44 16.40 -4.60
N SER A 198 22.62 15.79 -4.54
CA SER A 198 23.67 15.94 -5.55
C SER A 198 23.19 15.43 -6.90
N ARG A 199 23.19 16.31 -7.91
CA ARG A 199 22.86 15.96 -9.31
C ARG A 199 23.84 14.97 -9.94
N ARG A 200 25.06 14.85 -9.38
CA ARG A 200 26.16 14.05 -9.97
C ARG A 200 25.90 12.55 -9.96
N ASP A 201 25.00 12.07 -9.10
CA ASP A 201 24.71 10.65 -8.94
C ASP A 201 23.59 10.14 -9.86
N LEU A 202 23.02 11.00 -10.72
CA LEU A 202 21.73 10.73 -11.40
C LEU A 202 21.77 10.81 -12.93
N SER A 203 22.98 10.92 -13.50
CA SER A 203 23.20 11.34 -14.89
C SER A 203 22.64 10.42 -16.01
N ASN A 204 22.02 9.27 -15.68
CA ASN A 204 21.55 8.30 -16.67
C ASN A 204 20.08 7.87 -16.53
N HIS A 205 19.29 8.45 -15.62
CA HIS A 205 17.94 7.97 -15.32
C HIS A 205 16.84 8.91 -15.82
N ALA A 206 15.79 8.35 -16.42
CA ALA A 206 14.55 9.07 -16.66
C ALA A 206 13.86 9.31 -15.31
N LEU A 207 13.97 10.52 -14.77
CA LEU A 207 13.40 10.90 -13.46
C LEU A 207 11.99 11.45 -13.61
N GLN A 208 11.17 10.81 -14.43
CA GLN A 208 9.79 11.20 -14.69
C GLN A 208 8.96 9.95 -14.95
N GLY A 209 7.78 9.84 -14.35
CA GLY A 209 6.77 8.83 -14.67
C GLY A 209 5.37 9.45 -14.78
N MET A 210 4.48 8.74 -15.45
CA MET A 210 3.07 9.11 -15.65
C MET A 210 2.16 8.26 -14.77
N VAL A 211 1.26 8.92 -14.04
CA VAL A 211 0.35 8.25 -13.10
C VAL A 211 -1.07 8.76 -13.30
N ASN A 212 -2.06 7.89 -13.10
CA ASN A 212 -3.45 8.32 -13.10
C ASN A 212 -3.73 9.27 -11.93
N CYS A 213 -4.42 10.39 -12.20
CA CYS A 213 -4.71 11.42 -11.21
C CYS A 213 -5.64 10.93 -10.09
N LYS A 214 -6.54 9.97 -10.37
CA LYS A 214 -7.39 9.34 -9.35
C LYS A 214 -6.54 8.50 -8.40
N ASP A 215 -5.64 7.68 -8.94
CA ASP A 215 -4.80 6.77 -8.15
C ASP A 215 -3.84 7.55 -7.25
N LEU A 216 -3.21 8.60 -7.80
CA LEU A 216 -2.32 9.47 -7.03
C LEU A 216 -3.07 10.16 -5.88
N ARG A 217 -4.29 10.66 -6.11
CA ARG A 217 -5.14 11.26 -5.06
C ARG A 217 -5.52 10.26 -3.99
N ALA A 218 -5.94 9.07 -4.39
CA ALA A 218 -6.32 8.00 -3.48
C ALA A 218 -5.11 7.55 -2.64
N PHE A 219 -3.93 7.42 -3.25
CA PHE A 219 -2.68 7.09 -2.56
C PHE A 219 -2.30 8.18 -1.55
N ALA A 220 -2.35 9.46 -1.95
CA ALA A 220 -2.09 10.58 -1.07
C ALA A 220 -3.07 10.66 0.11
N ALA A 221 -4.33 10.21 -0.07
CA ALA A 221 -5.30 10.10 1.01
C ALA A 221 -4.94 8.96 2.00
N LEU A 222 -4.38 7.85 1.49
CA LEU A 222 -3.90 6.72 2.29
C LEU A 222 -2.64 7.06 3.11
N CYS A 223 -1.81 8.01 2.66
CA CYS A 223 -0.66 8.55 3.41
C CYS A 223 -1.04 9.31 4.72
N MET A 224 -2.22 9.05 5.30
CA MET A 224 -2.67 9.56 6.60
C MET A 224 -2.81 8.41 7.59
N VAL A 225 -1.76 8.19 8.37
CA VAL A 225 -1.81 7.22 9.47
C VAL A 225 -1.33 7.88 10.76
N ASP A 226 -2.11 7.69 11.82
CA ASP A 226 -1.71 7.91 13.21
C ASP A 226 -0.63 6.87 13.56
N SER A 227 0.57 7.08 13.04
CA SER A 227 1.72 6.23 13.30
C SER A 227 2.50 6.82 14.48
N LYS A 228 2.87 5.97 15.44
CA LYS A 228 3.73 6.37 16.58
C LYS A 228 5.13 6.78 16.12
N VAL A 229 5.55 6.27 14.97
CA VAL A 229 6.81 6.61 14.30
C VAL A 229 6.52 7.50 13.10
N ALA A 230 7.38 8.48 12.84
CA ALA A 230 7.25 9.35 11.66
C ALA A 230 7.19 8.49 10.38
N PRO A 231 6.09 8.54 9.60
CA PRO A 231 5.96 7.77 8.38
C PRO A 231 6.96 8.27 7.34
N LYS A 232 7.39 7.37 6.45
CA LYS A 232 8.33 7.66 5.37
C LYS A 232 7.62 7.57 4.03
N LEU A 233 7.49 8.71 3.35
CA LEU A 233 7.09 8.77 1.96
C LEU A 233 8.33 8.92 1.09
N MET A 234 8.42 8.12 0.03
CA MET A 234 9.56 8.09 -0.87
C MET A 234 9.08 7.95 -2.32
N ILE A 235 9.88 8.45 -3.26
CA ILE A 235 9.68 8.24 -4.70
C ILE A 235 10.96 7.69 -5.33
N GLY A 236 10.85 6.80 -6.30
CA GLY A 236 11.99 6.32 -7.08
C GLY A 236 11.63 6.06 -8.52
N PHE A 237 12.65 6.04 -9.36
CA PHE A 237 12.55 5.89 -10.81
C PHE A 237 13.54 4.82 -11.25
N SER A 238 13.10 3.93 -12.14
CA SER A 238 13.91 2.93 -12.81
C SER A 238 14.24 3.37 -14.24
N ASN A 239 15.26 2.73 -14.83
CA ASN A 239 15.50 2.78 -16.28
C ASN A 239 14.54 1.92 -17.08
N ASP A 240 13.84 0.98 -16.44
CA ASP A 240 12.90 0.06 -17.08
C ASP A 240 11.50 0.67 -17.20
N ASP A 241 11.41 2.00 -17.31
CA ASP A 241 10.17 2.78 -17.40
C ASP A 241 9.19 2.58 -16.24
N LEU A 242 9.67 2.08 -15.10
CA LEU A 242 8.86 1.91 -13.89
C LEU A 242 9.27 2.91 -12.81
N SER A 243 8.28 3.57 -12.26
CA SER A 243 8.40 4.48 -11.14
C SER A 243 7.61 3.96 -9.95
N LEU A 244 8.03 4.36 -8.74
CA LEU A 244 7.45 3.89 -7.49
C LEU A 244 7.25 5.05 -6.52
N LEU A 245 6.03 5.18 -6.01
CA LEU A 245 5.74 5.88 -4.76
C LEU A 245 5.62 4.85 -3.63
N LYS A 246 6.48 4.97 -2.62
CA LYS A 246 6.50 4.09 -1.46
C LYS A 246 6.13 4.86 -0.21
N PHE A 247 5.05 4.44 0.45
CA PHE A 247 4.67 4.96 1.76
C PHE A 247 4.83 3.89 2.83
N ARG A 248 5.57 4.19 3.88
CA ARG A 248 5.91 3.23 4.94
C ARG A 248 5.62 3.80 6.32
N TRP A 249 4.94 3.02 7.15
CA TRP A 249 4.69 3.36 8.55
C TRP A 249 4.90 2.14 9.45
N THR A 250 4.97 2.38 10.76
CA THR A 250 5.21 1.33 11.74
C THR A 250 4.06 1.33 12.73
N SER A 251 3.42 0.18 12.89
CA SER A 251 2.44 -0.10 13.94
C SER A 251 3.13 -0.81 15.10
N GLU A 252 2.45 -0.99 16.22
CA GLU A 252 2.97 -1.76 17.35
C GLU A 252 3.23 -3.23 16.98
N ARG A 253 2.52 -3.75 15.97
CA ARG A 253 2.65 -5.13 15.52
C ARG A 253 3.70 -5.33 14.44
N GLY A 254 4.13 -4.27 13.76
CA GLY A 254 5.25 -4.34 12.81
C GLY A 254 5.24 -3.26 11.74
N GLU A 255 5.82 -3.57 10.58
CA GLU A 255 5.98 -2.61 9.48
C GLU A 255 4.82 -2.73 8.48
N ARG A 256 4.45 -1.59 7.89
CA ARG A 256 3.41 -1.46 6.88
C ARG A 256 3.93 -0.66 5.72
N THR A 257 3.68 -1.15 4.50
CA THR A 257 4.22 -0.55 3.29
C THR A 257 3.17 -0.54 2.20
N VAL A 258 2.99 0.59 1.54
CA VAL A 258 2.18 0.73 0.31
C VAL A 258 3.13 1.07 -0.82
N HIS A 259 3.02 0.35 -1.93
CA HIS A 259 3.74 0.64 -3.17
C HIS A 259 2.73 1.00 -4.26
N LEU A 260 2.81 2.22 -4.78
CA LEU A 260 2.12 2.64 -6.00
C LEU A 260 3.16 2.65 -7.13
N PHE A 261 3.08 1.66 -8.00
CA PHE A 261 3.88 1.54 -9.21
C PHE A 261 3.17 2.27 -10.36
N PHE A 262 3.95 2.94 -11.20
CA PHE A 262 3.43 3.64 -12.38
C PHE A 262 4.51 3.76 -13.47
N CYS A 263 4.10 3.87 -14.73
CA CYS A 263 5.03 3.76 -15.86
C CYS A 263 5.44 5.13 -16.43
N ASN A 264 6.55 5.17 -17.16
CA ASN A 264 6.85 6.27 -18.07
C ASN A 264 5.93 6.16 -19.30
N ALA A 265 5.53 7.30 -19.89
CA ALA A 265 4.76 7.31 -21.13
C ALA A 265 5.64 7.16 -22.37
#